data_AF-A0A6N2S4Z7-F1
#
_entry.id   AF-A0A6N2S4Z7-F1
#
_cell.length_a   1.000
_cell.length_b   1.000
_cell.length_c   1.000
_cell.angle_alpha   90.00
_cell.angle_beta   90.00
_cell.angle_gamma   90.00
#
_symmetry.space_group_name_H-M   'P 1'
#
loop_
_entity.id
_entity.type
_entity.pdbx_description
1 polymer ?
#
loop_
_entity_poly.entity_id
_entity_poly.type
_entity_poly.pdbx_seq_one_letter_code
_entity_poly.pdbx_strand_id
1 'polypeptide(L)'
;MEKLAERLQSCLKRKKNTPPYPDPLLLEIRELVSQMDAVRSLFDLTSDPNLVEGLIHEMNALNSRYSYLMLQAREKNLVCVYQPDDLFQERVYGKLG
;
A
#
# COMPACT_ATOMS: atom_id res chain seq x y z
N MET A 1 10.40 -38.68 14.03
CA MET A 1 9.46 -37.58 14.34
C MET A 1 10.16 -36.22 14.52
N GLU A 2 11.46 -36.14 14.83
CA GLU A 2 12.19 -34.86 15.03
C GLU A 2 12.41 -34.00 13.77
N LYS A 3 12.61 -34.61 12.59
CA LYS A 3 12.91 -33.87 11.34
C LYS A 3 11.77 -32.99 10.83
N LEU A 4 10.52 -33.22 11.26
CA LEU A 4 9.37 -32.40 10.85
C LEU A 4 9.31 -31.10 11.67
N ALA A 5 9.70 -31.16 12.95
CA ALA A 5 9.73 -30.01 13.85
C ALA A 5 10.82 -29.01 13.47
N GLU A 6 12.00 -29.48 13.04
CA GLU A 6 13.08 -28.62 12.54
C GLU A 6 12.68 -27.87 11.26
N ARG A 7 11.91 -28.52 10.37
CA ARG A 7 11.41 -27.91 9.13
C ARG A 7 10.29 -26.89 9.40
N LEU A 8 9.47 -27.11 10.41
CA LEU A 8 8.48 -26.13 10.87
C LEU A 8 9.17 -24.91 11.50
N GLN A 9 10.25 -25.11 12.26
CA GLN A 9 11.00 -23.99 12.84
C GLN A 9 11.76 -23.18 11.79
N SER A 10 12.25 -23.77 10.70
CA SER A 10 12.95 -23.02 9.64
C SER A 10 12.00 -22.14 8.82
N CYS A 11 10.72 -22.50 8.71
CA CYS A 11 9.69 -21.65 8.11
C CYS A 11 9.32 -20.43 8.99
N LEU A 12 9.38 -20.56 10.32
CA LEU A 12 9.05 -19.50 11.27
C LEU A 12 10.23 -18.53 11.54
N LYS A 13 11.46 -18.91 11.19
CA LYS A 13 12.69 -18.12 11.42
C LYS A 13 13.02 -17.11 10.31
N ARG A 14 12.08 -16.78 9.41
CA ARG A 14 12.23 -15.57 8.57
C ARG A 14 11.83 -14.35 9.38
N LYS A 15 12.65 -14.04 10.39
CA LYS A 15 12.61 -12.77 11.12
C LYS A 15 13.05 -11.69 10.12
N LYS A 16 12.05 -11.11 9.44
CA LYS A 16 12.26 -10.01 8.49
C LYS A 16 12.91 -8.86 9.25
N ASN A 17 14.06 -8.40 8.77
CA ASN A 17 14.64 -7.11 9.14
C ASN A 17 13.71 -6.01 8.61
N THR A 18 12.58 -5.78 9.28
CA THR A 18 11.79 -4.57 9.08
C THR A 18 12.45 -3.47 9.90
N PRO A 19 12.81 -2.31 9.29
CA PRO A 19 13.14 -1.14 10.08
C PRO A 19 11.98 -0.85 11.05
N PRO A 20 12.24 -0.34 12.26
CA PRO A 20 11.24 -0.22 13.32
C PRO A 20 10.10 0.75 12.98
N TYR A 21 10.23 1.53 11.90
CA TYR A 21 9.19 2.43 11.41
C TYR A 21 9.09 2.36 9.89
N PRO A 22 7.86 2.35 9.33
CA PRO A 22 7.65 2.49 7.90
C PRO A 22 8.20 3.84 7.41
N ASP A 23 8.76 3.85 6.19
CA ASP A 23 9.17 5.10 5.55
C ASP A 23 7.95 6.04 5.46
N PRO A 24 8.06 7.33 5.86
CA PRO A 24 6.94 8.26 5.83
C PRO A 24 6.28 8.36 4.44
N LEU A 25 7.05 8.17 3.37
CA LEU A 25 6.50 8.14 2.01
C LEU A 25 5.59 6.92 1.78
N LEU A 26 5.94 5.76 2.35
CA LEU A 26 5.10 4.57 2.25
C LEU A 26 3.80 4.72 3.06
N LEU A 27 3.88 5.39 4.22
CA LEU A 27 2.70 5.73 5.01
C LEU A 27 1.78 6.68 4.24
N GLU A 28 2.33 7.72 3.62
CA GLU A 28 1.57 8.68 2.82
C GLU A 28 0.90 8.01 1.61
N ILE A 29 1.62 7.13 0.90
CA ILE A 29 1.05 6.36 -0.21
C ILE A 29 -0.12 5.49 0.29
N ARG A 30 0.01 4.84 1.45
CA ARG A 30 -1.04 4.01 2.03
C ARG A 30 -2.29 4.84 2.34
N GLU A 31 -2.12 5.97 3.02
CA GLU A 31 -3.21 6.88 3.35
C GLU A 31 -3.92 7.39 2.09
N LEU A 32 -3.15 7.74 1.06
CA LEU A 32 -3.70 8.17 -0.22
C LEU A 32 -4.55 7.08 -0.89
N VAL A 33 -4.08 5.84 -0.91
CA VAL A 33 -4.87 4.74 -1.48
C VAL A 33 -6.15 4.51 -0.67
N SER A 34 -6.09 4.60 0.66
CA SER A 34 -7.30 4.54 1.50
C SER A 34 -8.31 5.65 1.17
N GLN A 35 -7.84 6.86 0.84
CA GLN A 35 -8.72 7.94 0.38
C GLN A 35 -9.33 7.63 -0.98
N MET A 36 -8.54 7.07 -1.91
CA MET A 36 -9.05 6.64 -3.21
C MET A 36 -10.14 5.58 -3.08
N ASP A 37 -9.97 4.60 -2.18
CA ASP A 37 -10.97 3.57 -1.92
C ASP A 37 -12.26 4.16 -1.30
N ALA A 38 -12.12 5.16 -0.43
CA ALA A 38 -13.27 5.89 0.11
C ALA A 38 -14.04 6.65 -0.98
N VAL A 39 -13.33 7.36 -1.87
CA VAL A 39 -13.95 8.07 -3.02
C VAL A 39 -14.66 7.10 -3.96
N ARG A 40 -14.07 5.92 -4.23
CA ARG A 40 -14.73 4.85 -5.00
C ARG A 40 -16.02 4.38 -4.33
N SER A 41 -15.96 4.13 -3.02
CA SER A 41 -17.13 3.71 -2.25
C SER A 41 -18.24 4.78 -2.27
N LEU A 42 -17.86 6.07 -2.21
CA LEU A 42 -18.82 7.18 -2.34
C LEU A 42 -19.41 7.27 -3.74
N PHE A 43 -18.64 7.01 -4.78
CA PHE A 43 -19.11 7.00 -6.17
C PHE A 43 -20.23 5.97 -6.34
N ASP A 44 -20.06 4.77 -5.79
CA ASP A 44 -21.06 3.70 -5.85
C ASP A 44 -22.37 4.05 -5.12
N LEU A 45 -22.31 4.94 -4.13
CA LEU A 45 -23.45 5.36 -3.31
C LEU A 45 -24.11 6.66 -3.79
N THR A 46 -23.48 7.37 -4.72
CA THR A 46 -23.92 8.70 -5.15
C THR A 46 -24.63 8.64 -6.49
N SER A 47 -25.83 9.25 -6.58
CA SER A 47 -26.60 9.31 -7.84
C SER A 47 -26.85 10.74 -8.33
N ASP A 48 -26.55 11.77 -7.51
CA ASP A 48 -26.66 13.16 -7.96
C ASP A 48 -25.56 13.48 -8.98
N PRO A 49 -25.89 13.97 -10.18
CA PRO A 49 -24.91 14.21 -11.24
C PRO A 49 -23.80 15.20 -10.87
N ASN A 50 -24.12 16.25 -10.10
CA ASN A 50 -23.11 17.26 -9.73
C ASN A 50 -22.14 16.71 -8.68
N LEU A 51 -22.65 15.89 -7.75
CA LEU A 51 -21.81 15.21 -6.77
C LEU A 51 -20.92 14.14 -7.42
N VAL A 52 -21.46 13.39 -8.39
CA VAL A 52 -20.68 12.42 -9.18
C VAL A 52 -19.54 13.11 -9.90
N GLU A 53 -19.79 14.24 -10.57
CA GLU A 53 -18.74 15.03 -11.25
C GLU A 53 -17.66 15.51 -10.26
N GLY A 54 -18.07 15.96 -9.07
CA GLY A 54 -17.16 16.31 -7.99
C GLY A 54 -16.24 15.16 -7.57
N LEU A 55 -16.79 13.95 -7.39
CA LEU A 55 -16.02 12.75 -7.05
C LEU A 55 -15.05 12.33 -8.17
N ILE A 56 -15.40 12.54 -9.44
CA ILE A 56 -14.49 12.29 -10.57
C ILE A 56 -13.29 13.22 -10.49
N HIS A 57 -13.50 14.52 -10.26
CA HIS A 57 -12.41 15.48 -10.09
C HIS A 57 -11.53 15.15 -8.88
N GLU A 58 -12.13 14.74 -7.77
CA GLU A 58 -11.39 14.31 -6.57
C GLU A 58 -10.52 13.08 -6.86
N MET A 59 -11.09 12.03 -7.48
CA MET A 59 -10.33 10.84 -7.89
C MET A 59 -9.17 11.19 -8.84
N ASN A 60 -9.37 12.13 -9.78
CA ASN A 60 -8.32 12.58 -10.68
C ASN A 60 -7.18 13.31 -9.95
N ALA A 61 -7.50 14.13 -8.95
CA ALA A 61 -6.51 14.78 -8.10
C ALA A 61 -5.71 13.75 -7.28
N LEU A 62 -6.40 12.76 -6.68
CA LEU A 62 -5.76 11.67 -5.95
C LEU A 62 -4.84 10.82 -6.85
N ASN A 63 -5.28 10.49 -8.07
CA ASN A 63 -4.46 9.76 -9.05
C ASN A 63 -3.18 10.53 -9.43
N SER A 64 -3.28 11.85 -9.59
CA SER A 64 -2.14 12.71 -9.89
C SER A 64 -1.14 12.70 -8.74
N ARG A 65 -1.63 12.81 -7.49
CA ARG A 65 -0.78 12.70 -6.28
C ARG A 65 -0.16 11.32 -6.15
N TYR A 66 -0.91 10.26 -6.43
CA TYR A 66 -0.39 8.88 -6.36
C TYR A 66 0.76 8.68 -7.35
N SER A 67 0.59 9.17 -8.58
CA SER A 67 1.64 9.12 -9.60
C SER A 67 2.91 9.83 -9.16
N TYR A 68 2.78 11.01 -8.53
CA TYR A 68 3.91 11.75 -7.97
C TYR A 68 4.63 10.98 -6.84
N LEU A 69 3.88 10.46 -5.85
CA LEU A 69 4.47 9.69 -4.75
C LEU A 69 5.16 8.41 -5.23
N MET A 70 4.60 7.75 -6.25
CA MET A 70 5.22 6.57 -6.87
C MET A 70 6.52 6.89 -7.59
N LEU A 71 6.66 8.07 -8.21
CA LEU A 71 7.94 8.53 -8.76
C LEU A 71 8.97 8.73 -7.64
N GLN A 72 8.60 9.40 -6.55
CA GLN A 72 9.49 9.57 -5.39
C GLN A 72 9.90 8.24 -4.76
N ALA A 73 8.98 7.27 -4.69
CA ALA A 73 9.26 5.94 -4.15
C ALA A 73 10.29 5.20 -5.02
N ARG A 74 10.16 5.31 -6.35
CA ARG A 74 11.12 4.74 -7.31
C ARG A 74 12.51 5.36 -7.15
N GLU A 75 12.61 6.68 -7.01
CA GLU A 75 13.89 7.37 -6.78
C GLU A 75 14.57 6.89 -5.49
N LYS A 76 13.79 6.60 -4.45
CA LYS A 76 14.26 6.04 -3.18
C LYS A 76 14.46 4.52 -3.20
N ASN A 77 14.24 3.85 -4.33
CA ASN A 77 14.24 2.38 -4.46
C ASN A 77 13.32 1.68 -3.45
N LEU A 78 12.20 2.31 -3.12
CA LEU A 78 11.16 1.74 -2.27
C LEU A 78 10.18 0.93 -3.12
N VAL A 79 9.77 -0.22 -2.59
CA VAL A 79 8.74 -1.05 -3.22
C VAL A 79 7.46 -0.95 -2.39
N CYS A 80 6.42 -0.40 -3.01
CA CYS A 80 5.08 -0.37 -2.43
C CYS A 80 4.32 -1.63 -2.84
N VAL A 81 3.91 -2.45 -1.88
CA VAL A 81 2.93 -3.53 -2.11
C VAL A 81 1.65 -3.14 -1.42
N TYR A 82 0.66 -2.74 -2.21
CA TYR A 82 -0.70 -2.56 -1.72
C TYR A 82 -1.37 -3.94 -1.61
N GLN A 83 -1.89 -4.27 -0.44
CA GLN A 83 -2.75 -5.44 -0.23
C GLN A 83 -4.11 -4.91 0.27
N PRO A 84 -5.21 -5.17 -0.46
CA PRO A 84 -6.55 -4.66 -0.13
C PRO A 84 -7.15 -5.31 1.12
N ASP A 85 -6.63 -6.46 1.55
CA ASP A 85 -7.11 -7.19 2.72
C ASP A 85 -6.23 -6.89 3.94
N ASP A 86 -6.87 -6.45 5.01
CA ASP A 86 -6.30 -6.27 6.34
C ASP A 86 -5.31 -7.37 6.72
N LEU A 87 -4.02 -7.01 6.72
CA LEU A 87 -2.92 -7.48 7.59
C LEU A 87 -1.66 -6.86 7.02
N PHE A 88 -1.30 -5.69 7.55
CA PHE A 88 -0.15 -4.90 7.15
C PHE A 88 1.15 -5.73 7.22
N GLN A 89 1.50 -6.43 6.14
CA GLN A 89 2.80 -7.04 5.97
C GLN A 89 3.65 -6.09 5.15
N GLU A 90 4.31 -5.17 5.83
CA GLU A 90 5.37 -4.38 5.24
C GLU A 90 6.42 -5.33 4.66
N ARG A 91 6.45 -5.46 3.33
CA ARG A 91 7.51 -6.17 2.61
C ARG A 91 8.42 -5.11 2.02
N VAL A 92 9.46 -4.77 2.77
CA VAL A 92 10.62 -4.07 2.24
C VAL A 92 11.31 -5.01 1.27
N TYR A 93 11.10 -4.83 -0.03
CA TYR A 93 12.01 -5.40 -1.01
C TYR A 93 13.25 -4.51 -1.01
N GLY A 94 14.36 -5.06 -0.51
CA GLY A 94 15.66 -4.43 -0.62
C GLY A 94 16.07 -4.26 -2.09
N LYS A 95 17.03 -3.36 -2.32
CA LYS A 95 17.65 -3.07 -3.63
C LYS A 95 17.76 -4.32 -4.48
N LEU A 96 17.11 -4.31 -5.64
CA LEU A 96 17.48 -5.19 -6.74
C LEU A 96 18.92 -4.81 -7.12
N GLY A 97 19.85 -5.70 -6.80
CA GLY A 97 21.25 -5.59 -7.19
C GLY A 97 21.44 -5.73 -8.69
#